data_AF-A0A4R3M718-F1
#
_entry.id   AF-A0A4R3M718-F1
#
_cell.length_a   1.000
_cell.length_b   1.000
_cell.length_c   1.000
_cell.angle_alpha   90.00
_cell.angle_beta   90.00
_cell.angle_gamma   90.00
#
_symmetry.space_group_name_H-M   'P 1'
#
loop_
_entity.id
_entity.type
_entity.pdbx_description
1 polymer ?
#
loop_
_entity_poly.entity_id
_entity_poly.type
_entity_poly.pdbx_seq_one_letter_code
_entity_poly.pdbx_strand_id
1 'polypeptide(L)'
;MPIRRNALARFAVALLLGLVVTAAASATAQAAAPDVRPSVFLQCPTAPGDPNTYALCATARCWVLDGVAYCKCEIENGRSISLPFHYRDRGQRRNVCTLLKDGVANGFTVSTYSTPRRLEQDYRPAVEKLGPPLAIYTCGGPVGNQPQAGYSAQCDGGICFNSTTGKEFPGLGPIGEGEIVCSCPPVPAPKVGFQMAGPWHCRPGARDVDGRCCDREFHDRFCNVSSVSQTGTEIMVGAVTGIPALLSRLLDGKAPKINRCVFQ
;
A
#
# COMPACT_ATOMS: atom_id res chain seq x y z
N MET A 1 -7.80 -12.65 -83.87
CA MET A 1 -6.70 -12.40 -84.85
C MET A 1 -6.43 -10.90 -84.86
N PRO A 2 -5.19 -10.37 -84.91
CA PRO A 2 -3.88 -11.02 -85.14
C PRO A 2 -2.86 -10.82 -83.97
N ILE A 3 -2.00 -11.80 -83.67
CA ILE A 3 -0.55 -11.99 -84.05
C ILE A 3 0.39 -11.37 -82.98
N ARG A 4 0.96 -12.15 -82.06
CA ARG A 4 2.18 -13.01 -82.12
C ARG A 4 3.53 -12.28 -82.33
N ARG A 5 4.36 -12.39 -81.29
CA ARG A 5 5.79 -12.81 -81.23
C ARG A 5 6.85 -11.98 -81.97
N ASN A 6 7.96 -11.76 -81.24
CA ASN A 6 9.40 -11.84 -81.62
C ASN A 6 10.18 -10.77 -80.83
N ALA A 7 11.43 -10.89 -80.41
CA ALA A 7 12.44 -11.94 -80.45
C ALA A 7 13.57 -11.54 -79.47
N LEU A 8 14.47 -12.50 -79.22
CA LEU A 8 15.76 -12.35 -78.53
C LEU A 8 16.65 -11.23 -79.11
N ALA A 9 17.50 -10.61 -78.27
CA ALA A 9 18.97 -10.83 -78.28
C ALA A 9 19.77 -9.74 -77.51
N ARG A 10 20.51 -10.21 -76.50
CA ARG A 10 21.87 -9.87 -75.99
C ARG A 10 22.55 -8.54 -76.41
N PHE A 11 23.09 -7.81 -75.42
CA PHE A 11 24.52 -7.40 -75.22
C PHE A 11 24.56 -6.42 -74.02
N ALA A 12 24.98 -6.87 -72.83
CA ALA A 12 26.27 -6.57 -72.17
C ALA A 12 26.67 -5.08 -72.11
N VAL A 13 26.79 -4.51 -70.91
CA VAL A 13 28.02 -3.87 -70.37
C VAL A 13 27.82 -3.62 -68.88
N ALA A 14 28.86 -3.94 -68.11
CA ALA A 14 28.95 -3.87 -66.67
C ALA A 14 28.96 -2.42 -66.14
N LEU A 15 28.36 -2.23 -64.95
CA LEU A 15 28.85 -1.22 -64.01
C LEU A 15 28.82 -1.80 -62.60
N LEU A 16 30.00 -2.23 -62.16
CA LEU A 16 30.31 -2.49 -60.76
C LEU A 16 30.29 -1.15 -60.01
N LEU A 17 29.27 -0.93 -59.19
CA LEU A 17 29.40 -0.06 -58.02
C LEU A 17 28.91 -0.84 -56.80
N GLY A 18 29.88 -1.24 -55.98
CA GLY A 18 29.63 -1.84 -54.68
C GLY A 18 28.93 -0.84 -53.77
N LEU A 19 27.69 -1.16 -53.41
CA LEU A 19 27.08 -0.66 -52.18
C LEU A 19 27.31 -1.72 -51.10
N VAL A 20 28.28 -1.45 -50.24
CA VAL A 20 28.39 -2.09 -48.93
C VAL A 20 27.21 -1.59 -48.11
N VAL A 21 26.11 -2.34 -48.10
CA VAL A 21 25.04 -2.13 -47.12
C VAL A 21 25.56 -2.71 -45.81
N THR A 22 26.11 -1.83 -44.96
CA THR A 22 26.32 -2.15 -43.55
C THR A 22 24.95 -2.33 -42.91
N ALA A 23 24.55 -3.60 -42.73
CA ALA A 23 23.44 -3.93 -41.85
C ALA A 23 23.82 -3.53 -40.43
N ALA A 24 23.40 -2.34 -40.01
CA ALA A 24 23.40 -1.94 -38.61
C ALA A 24 22.44 -2.88 -37.87
N ALA A 25 22.99 -3.93 -37.26
CA ALA A 25 22.29 -4.76 -36.30
C ALA A 25 21.81 -3.82 -35.17
N SER A 26 20.53 -3.44 -35.24
CA SER A 26 19.87 -2.73 -34.18
C SER A 26 19.75 -3.72 -33.03
N ALA A 27 20.69 -3.67 -32.09
CA ALA A 27 20.59 -4.35 -30.82
C ALA A 27 19.39 -3.74 -30.10
N THR A 28 18.21 -4.34 -30.26
CA THR A 28 17.10 -4.14 -29.34
C THR A 28 17.59 -4.62 -27.99
N ALA A 29 18.02 -3.68 -27.16
CA ALA A 29 18.17 -3.89 -25.73
C ALA A 29 16.78 -4.23 -25.21
N GLN A 30 16.44 -5.53 -25.19
CA GLN A 30 15.33 -6.04 -24.42
C GLN A 30 15.65 -5.63 -22.99
N ALA A 31 14.96 -4.60 -22.49
CA ALA A 31 15.02 -4.23 -21.09
C ALA A 31 14.74 -5.51 -20.31
N ALA A 32 15.76 -6.03 -19.63
CA ALA A 32 15.60 -7.18 -18.77
C ALA A 32 14.47 -6.84 -17.81
N ALA A 33 13.40 -7.65 -17.81
CA ALA A 33 12.40 -7.57 -16.78
C ALA A 33 13.12 -7.60 -15.43
N PRO A 34 12.77 -6.72 -14.49
CA PRO A 34 13.44 -6.69 -13.19
C PRO A 34 13.38 -8.10 -12.61
N ASP A 35 14.53 -8.58 -12.15
CA ASP A 35 14.71 -9.87 -11.49
C ASP A 35 13.80 -9.92 -10.26
N VAL A 36 12.58 -10.46 -10.45
CA VAL A 36 11.60 -10.66 -9.39
C VAL A 36 12.09 -11.84 -8.58
N ARG A 37 13.00 -11.57 -7.63
CA ARG A 37 13.15 -12.46 -6.48
C ARG A 37 11.74 -12.66 -5.91
N PRO A 38 11.27 -13.90 -5.68
CA PRO A 38 9.93 -14.13 -5.15
C PRO A 38 9.85 -13.45 -3.79
N SER A 39 9.25 -12.27 -3.79
CA SER A 39 8.90 -11.55 -2.58
C SER A 39 7.87 -12.38 -1.85
N VAL A 40 8.07 -12.58 -0.55
CA VAL A 40 7.04 -13.20 0.29
C VAL A 40 5.79 -12.30 0.32
N PHE A 41 5.93 -11.00 0.08
CA PHE A 41 4.82 -10.06 -0.03
C PHE A 41 4.16 -10.13 -1.41
N LEU A 42 2.84 -10.02 -1.43
CA LEU A 42 2.04 -10.10 -2.65
C LEU A 42 1.59 -8.72 -3.08
N GLN A 43 1.73 -8.42 -4.37
CA GLN A 43 1.23 -7.19 -4.97
C GLN A 43 -0.05 -7.46 -5.76
N CYS A 44 -1.03 -6.59 -5.59
CA CYS A 44 -2.31 -6.64 -6.29
C CYS A 44 -2.51 -5.33 -7.07
N PRO A 45 -3.21 -5.33 -8.22
CA PRO A 45 -3.70 -6.49 -8.97
C PRO A 45 -2.56 -7.37 -9.52
N THR A 46 -2.83 -8.65 -9.75
CA THR A 46 -1.84 -9.61 -10.28
C THR A 46 -1.85 -9.74 -11.80
N ALA A 47 -2.95 -9.37 -12.46
CA ALA A 47 -3.09 -9.37 -13.90
C ALA A 47 -3.83 -8.12 -14.40
N PRO A 48 -3.64 -7.71 -15.66
CA PRO A 48 -4.48 -6.68 -16.28
C PRO A 48 -5.97 -7.04 -16.17
N GLY A 49 -6.79 -6.09 -15.72
CA GLY A 49 -8.23 -6.28 -15.53
C GLY A 49 -8.64 -6.89 -14.19
N ASP A 50 -7.69 -7.31 -13.34
CA ASP A 50 -8.01 -7.64 -11.95
C ASP A 50 -8.44 -6.36 -11.18
N PRO A 51 -9.31 -6.49 -10.16
CA PRO A 51 -9.71 -5.36 -9.32
C PRO A 51 -8.51 -4.67 -8.67
N ASN A 52 -8.55 -3.35 -8.67
CA ASN A 52 -7.51 -2.48 -8.13
C ASN A 52 -8.03 -1.57 -7.01
N THR A 53 -9.29 -1.70 -6.61
CA THR A 53 -9.87 -0.98 -5.47
C THR A 53 -9.60 -1.74 -4.18
N TYR A 54 -8.96 -1.10 -3.20
CA TYR A 54 -8.62 -1.67 -1.90
C TYR A 54 -8.89 -0.66 -0.78
N ALA A 55 -8.85 -1.11 0.47
CA ALA A 55 -8.92 -0.21 1.62
C ALA A 55 -7.50 0.13 2.13
N LEU A 56 -7.17 1.41 2.24
CA LEU A 56 -5.93 1.89 2.85
C LEU A 56 -6.18 2.22 4.31
N CYS A 57 -5.85 1.28 5.19
CA CYS A 57 -6.05 1.43 6.64
C CYS A 57 -4.82 1.97 7.39
N ALA A 58 -3.69 2.20 6.73
CA ALA A 58 -2.43 2.54 7.41
C ALA A 58 -2.48 3.87 8.21
N THR A 59 -3.48 4.71 7.97
CA THR A 59 -3.73 5.97 8.71
C THR A 59 -4.92 5.90 9.65
N ALA A 60 -5.60 4.75 9.72
CA ALA A 60 -6.89 4.62 10.35
C ALA A 60 -6.80 4.63 11.88
N ARG A 61 -7.73 5.37 12.48
CA ARG A 61 -8.12 5.18 13.89
C ARG A 61 -9.21 4.12 13.95
N CYS A 62 -9.12 3.29 14.97
CA CYS A 62 -10.04 2.19 15.17
C CYS A 62 -10.77 2.34 16.50
N TRP A 63 -11.96 1.78 16.53
CA TRP A 63 -12.79 1.65 17.71
C TRP A 63 -13.01 0.15 17.98
N VAL A 64 -12.68 -0.28 19.19
CA VAL A 64 -12.79 -1.69 19.57
C VAL A 64 -14.21 -1.98 20.06
N LEU A 65 -14.83 -2.99 19.47
CA LEU A 65 -16.11 -3.55 19.85
C LEU A 65 -15.93 -5.05 20.04
N ASP A 66 -16.18 -5.52 21.26
CA ASP A 66 -16.10 -6.94 21.63
C ASP A 66 -14.81 -7.63 21.14
N GLY A 67 -13.66 -6.97 21.36
CA GLY A 67 -12.34 -7.50 20.98
C GLY A 67 -11.98 -7.42 19.49
N VAL A 68 -12.84 -6.85 18.64
CA VAL A 68 -12.55 -6.57 17.22
C VAL A 68 -12.34 -5.06 17.03
N ALA A 69 -11.27 -4.67 16.37
CA ALA A 69 -11.04 -3.27 16.00
C ALA A 69 -11.72 -2.96 14.67
N TYR A 70 -12.68 -2.04 14.70
CA TYR A 70 -13.31 -1.50 13.51
C TYR A 70 -12.58 -0.21 13.14
N CYS A 71 -11.96 -0.19 11.97
CA CYS A 71 -11.06 0.88 11.54
C CYS A 71 -11.64 1.65 10.36
N LYS A 72 -11.66 2.97 10.43
CA LYS A 72 -12.10 3.83 9.33
C LYS A 72 -10.95 4.05 8.35
N CYS A 73 -11.04 3.44 7.18
CA CYS A 73 -9.99 3.41 6.17
C CYS A 73 -10.39 4.18 4.92
N GLU A 74 -9.40 4.59 4.13
CA GLU A 74 -9.60 5.27 2.85
C GLU A 74 -9.85 4.22 1.75
N ILE A 75 -10.76 4.48 0.81
CA ILE A 75 -10.94 3.65 -0.39
C ILE A 75 -9.98 4.16 -1.46
N GLU A 76 -9.05 3.31 -1.87
CA GLU A 76 -8.00 3.66 -2.81
C GLU A 76 -8.04 2.79 -4.07
N ASN A 77 -7.47 3.31 -5.16
CA ASN A 77 -7.38 2.61 -6.44
C ASN A 77 -5.94 2.56 -6.92
N GLY A 78 -5.47 1.38 -7.30
CA GLY A 78 -4.15 1.21 -7.90
C GLY A 78 -3.44 -0.05 -7.44
N ARG A 79 -2.10 0.00 -7.49
CA ARG A 79 -1.28 -1.10 -6.97
C ARG A 79 -1.22 -1.01 -5.45
N SER A 80 -1.30 -2.16 -4.81
CA SER A 80 -1.10 -2.31 -3.38
C SER A 80 -0.24 -3.54 -3.11
N ILE A 81 0.26 -3.65 -1.88
CA ILE A 81 1.08 -4.76 -1.40
C ILE A 81 0.55 -5.24 -0.06
N SER A 82 0.66 -6.54 0.20
CA SER A 82 0.23 -7.15 1.47
C SER A 82 1.26 -8.16 1.94
N LEU A 83 1.28 -8.37 3.26
CA LEU A 83 1.88 -9.53 3.91
C LEU A 83 1.43 -10.83 3.23
N PRO A 84 2.27 -11.88 3.25
CA PRO A 84 1.89 -13.21 2.79
C PRO A 84 0.75 -13.76 3.63
N PHE A 85 -0.48 -13.57 3.17
CA PHE A 85 -1.62 -14.29 3.70
C PHE A 85 -2.06 -15.36 2.70
N HIS A 86 -2.04 -16.61 3.17
CA HIS A 86 -2.51 -17.76 2.42
C HIS A 86 -3.58 -18.49 3.23
N TYR A 87 -4.67 -18.85 2.58
CA TYR A 87 -5.74 -19.65 3.17
C TYR A 87 -6.18 -20.74 2.21
N ARG A 88 -6.96 -21.69 2.72
CA ARG A 88 -7.61 -22.71 1.89
C ARG A 88 -9.10 -22.44 1.87
N ASP A 89 -9.67 -22.38 0.68
CA ASP A 89 -11.11 -22.35 0.48
C ASP A 89 -11.49 -23.46 -0.51
N ARG A 90 -12.43 -24.32 -0.10
CA ARG A 90 -12.85 -25.52 -0.86
C ARG A 90 -11.67 -26.33 -1.43
N GLY A 91 -10.62 -26.51 -0.62
CA GLY A 91 -9.42 -27.25 -0.98
C GLY A 91 -8.42 -26.51 -1.88
N GLN A 92 -8.76 -25.32 -2.38
CA GLN A 92 -7.86 -24.51 -3.20
C GLN A 92 -7.05 -23.54 -2.35
N ARG A 93 -5.76 -23.38 -2.67
CA ARG A 93 -4.92 -22.35 -2.05
C ARG A 93 -5.34 -20.99 -2.61
N ARG A 94 -5.67 -20.08 -1.70
CA ARG A 94 -6.05 -18.70 -1.98
C ARG A 94 -5.09 -17.75 -1.27
N ASN A 95 -5.15 -16.48 -1.63
CA ASN A 95 -4.32 -15.43 -1.05
C ASN A 95 -5.07 -14.10 -1.03
N VAL A 96 -4.44 -13.08 -0.46
CA VAL A 96 -5.02 -11.72 -0.33
C VAL A 96 -5.48 -11.13 -1.67
N CYS A 97 -4.73 -11.27 -2.77
CA CYS A 97 -5.16 -10.75 -4.07
C CYS A 97 -6.37 -11.51 -4.62
N THR A 98 -6.48 -12.81 -4.31
CA THR A 98 -7.68 -13.58 -4.67
C THR A 98 -8.88 -13.12 -3.83
N LEU A 99 -8.68 -12.89 -2.53
CA LEU A 99 -9.73 -12.37 -1.65
C LEU A 99 -10.21 -10.99 -2.09
N LEU A 100 -9.28 -10.10 -2.47
CA LEU A 100 -9.58 -8.79 -3.04
C LEU A 100 -10.42 -8.90 -4.31
N LYS A 101 -10.06 -9.84 -5.20
CA LYS A 101 -10.82 -10.12 -6.42
C LYS A 101 -12.21 -10.65 -6.14
N ASP A 102 -12.33 -11.59 -5.21
CA ASP A 102 -13.61 -12.18 -4.80
C ASP A 102 -14.52 -11.12 -4.14
N GLY A 103 -13.94 -10.13 -3.45
CA GLY A 103 -14.67 -9.06 -2.78
C GLY A 103 -15.60 -8.24 -3.68
N VAL A 104 -15.19 -7.98 -4.93
CA VAL A 104 -15.99 -7.18 -5.88
C VAL A 104 -17.38 -7.76 -6.09
N ALA A 105 -17.49 -9.07 -6.29
CA ALA A 105 -18.78 -9.73 -6.50
C ALA A 105 -19.56 -9.93 -5.19
N ASN A 106 -18.90 -9.84 -4.04
CA ASN A 106 -19.46 -10.17 -2.73
C ASN A 106 -19.70 -8.94 -1.82
N GLY A 107 -19.51 -7.72 -2.34
CA GLY A 107 -19.84 -6.49 -1.61
C GLY A 107 -18.85 -6.14 -0.48
N PHE A 108 -17.60 -6.57 -0.60
CA PHE A 108 -16.53 -6.18 0.31
C PHE A 108 -15.24 -5.86 -0.46
N THR A 109 -14.30 -5.20 0.20
CA THR A 109 -12.91 -5.11 -0.26
C THR A 109 -11.98 -5.55 0.86
N VAL A 110 -10.68 -5.58 0.57
CA VAL A 110 -9.64 -6.00 1.50
C VAL A 110 -8.70 -4.84 1.76
N SER A 111 -8.30 -4.69 3.01
CA SER A 111 -7.27 -3.73 3.38
C SER A 111 -5.90 -4.24 2.97
N THR A 112 -5.18 -3.45 2.19
CA THR A 112 -3.82 -3.70 1.75
C THR A 112 -3.03 -2.40 1.83
N TYR A 113 -1.72 -2.48 1.66
CA TYR A 113 -0.84 -1.34 1.85
C TYR A 113 -0.47 -0.65 0.54
N SER A 114 -0.52 0.68 0.57
CA SER A 114 0.28 1.58 -0.25
C SER A 114 0.81 2.67 0.67
N THR A 115 1.78 3.48 0.24
CA THR A 115 2.25 4.61 1.05
C THR A 115 1.11 5.64 1.18
N PRO A 116 0.62 5.95 2.39
CA PRO A 116 -0.39 7.00 2.55
C PRO A 116 0.15 8.35 2.09
N ARG A 117 -0.58 8.99 1.17
CA ARG A 117 -0.14 10.24 0.53
C ARG A 117 0.16 11.35 1.55
N ARG A 118 -0.63 11.43 2.63
CA ARG A 118 -0.46 12.42 3.70
C ARG A 118 0.83 12.27 4.52
N LEU A 119 1.49 11.12 4.48
CA LEU A 119 2.77 10.89 5.16
C LEU A 119 3.97 11.42 4.37
N GLU A 120 3.82 11.62 3.07
CA GLU A 120 4.91 11.99 2.19
C GLU A 120 5.35 13.45 2.37
N GLN A 121 6.66 13.68 2.31
CA GLN A 121 7.26 15.00 2.54
C GLN A 121 6.95 16.01 1.43
N ASP A 122 6.55 15.53 0.25
CA ASP A 122 6.14 16.38 -0.88
C ASP A 122 4.61 16.53 -0.99
N TYR A 123 3.85 16.03 -0.02
CA TYR A 123 2.41 16.23 0.07
C TYR A 123 2.07 17.72 0.05
N ARG A 124 1.06 18.12 -0.72
CA ARG A 124 0.61 19.51 -0.86
C ARG A 124 -0.83 19.65 -0.36
N PRO A 125 -1.06 19.84 0.97
CA PRO A 125 -2.40 19.91 1.55
C PRO A 125 -3.34 20.91 0.87
N ALA A 126 -2.79 22.07 0.47
CA ALA A 126 -3.56 23.14 -0.19
C ALA A 126 -4.07 22.77 -1.59
N VAL A 127 -3.44 21.80 -2.26
CA VAL A 127 -3.79 21.36 -3.62
C VAL A 127 -4.56 20.05 -3.58
N GLU A 128 -4.04 19.08 -2.84
CA GLU A 128 -4.54 17.69 -2.82
C GLU A 128 -5.75 17.51 -1.89
N LYS A 129 -5.91 18.37 -0.88
CA LYS A 129 -7.10 18.42 0.02
C LYS A 129 -7.45 17.09 0.70
N LEU A 130 -6.48 16.20 0.92
CA LEU A 130 -6.68 14.92 1.62
C LEU A 130 -6.71 15.07 3.16
N GLY A 131 -6.56 16.29 3.67
CA GLY A 131 -6.49 16.61 5.11
C GLY A 131 -5.10 17.10 5.56
N PRO A 132 -4.88 17.25 6.88
CA PRO A 132 -3.59 17.69 7.41
C PRO A 132 -2.50 16.65 7.12
N PRO A 133 -1.22 17.07 7.05
CA PRO A 133 -0.12 16.14 6.91
C PRO A 133 0.00 15.23 8.13
N LEU A 134 0.55 14.05 7.91
CA LEU A 134 0.76 13.03 8.91
C LEU A 134 2.26 12.71 9.03
N ALA A 135 2.61 12.06 10.13
CA ALA A 135 3.92 11.45 10.35
C ALA A 135 3.79 10.00 10.82
N ILE A 136 4.85 9.22 10.63
CA ILE A 136 4.97 7.92 11.27
C ILE A 136 5.54 8.10 12.68
N TYR A 137 4.79 7.62 13.67
CA TYR A 137 5.14 7.53 15.08
C TYR A 137 5.69 6.14 15.35
N THR A 138 6.79 6.05 16.10
CA THR A 138 7.38 4.76 16.50
C THR A 138 7.10 4.51 17.98
N CYS A 139 6.37 3.45 18.28
CA CYS A 139 6.14 2.94 19.62
C CYS A 139 7.18 1.86 19.95
N GLY A 140 7.80 1.96 21.12
CA GLY A 140 8.76 0.95 21.60
C GLY A 140 8.10 -0.42 21.78
N GLY A 141 8.91 -1.48 21.72
CA GLY A 141 8.49 -2.80 22.19
C GLY A 141 8.62 -2.92 23.72
N PRO A 142 8.14 -4.02 24.32
CA PRO A 142 8.35 -4.28 25.74
C PRO A 142 9.84 -4.31 26.10
N VAL A 143 10.22 -3.63 27.18
CA VAL A 143 11.60 -3.53 27.68
C VAL A 143 11.74 -4.34 28.97
N GLY A 144 12.64 -5.33 29.00
CA GLY A 144 12.84 -6.18 30.18
C GLY A 144 11.57 -6.93 30.60
N ASN A 145 11.20 -6.86 31.87
CA ASN A 145 9.99 -7.47 32.44
C ASN A 145 8.80 -6.47 32.51
N GLN A 146 8.87 -5.34 31.80
CA GLN A 146 7.78 -4.37 31.78
C GLN A 146 6.51 -4.97 31.14
N PRO A 147 5.32 -4.48 31.51
CA PRO A 147 4.08 -4.88 30.85
C PRO A 147 4.17 -4.70 29.33
N GLN A 148 3.38 -5.48 28.61
CA GLN A 148 3.33 -5.49 27.15
C GLN A 148 3.21 -4.05 26.61
N ALA A 149 4.11 -3.66 25.68
CA ALA A 149 3.94 -2.42 24.95
C ALA A 149 2.60 -2.45 24.19
N GLY A 150 1.96 -1.30 24.03
CA GLY A 150 0.52 -1.21 23.82
C GLY A 150 -0.07 -1.94 22.61
N TYR A 151 -1.39 -1.92 22.50
CA TYR A 151 -2.11 -2.56 21.40
C TYR A 151 -2.24 -1.66 20.17
N SER A 152 -2.22 -2.28 18.99
CA SER A 152 -2.55 -1.66 17.70
C SER A 152 -3.46 -2.58 16.89
N ALA A 153 -4.18 -2.04 15.90
CA ALA A 153 -4.93 -2.87 14.96
C ALA A 153 -4.02 -3.33 13.82
N GLN A 154 -4.05 -4.61 13.48
CA GLN A 154 -3.40 -5.10 12.26
C GLN A 154 -4.44 -5.29 11.16
N CYS A 155 -4.46 -4.38 10.19
CA CYS A 155 -5.45 -4.36 9.11
C CYS A 155 -4.98 -4.93 7.77
N ASP A 156 -3.70 -5.30 7.59
CA ASP A 156 -3.30 -5.90 6.31
C ASP A 156 -3.96 -7.28 6.13
N GLY A 157 -4.76 -7.43 5.08
CA GLY A 157 -5.67 -8.55 4.85
C GLY A 157 -7.04 -8.45 5.54
N GLY A 158 -7.35 -7.34 6.22
CA GLY A 158 -8.64 -7.11 6.89
C GLY A 158 -9.80 -6.96 5.89
N ILE A 159 -10.99 -7.47 6.25
CA ILE A 159 -12.19 -7.41 5.39
C ILE A 159 -12.98 -6.13 5.69
N CYS A 160 -13.42 -5.45 4.63
CA CYS A 160 -14.10 -4.16 4.71
C CYS A 160 -15.41 -4.21 3.92
N PHE A 161 -16.55 -4.09 4.59
CA PHE A 161 -17.85 -4.21 3.92
C PHE A 161 -18.28 -2.89 3.28
N ASN A 162 -18.63 -2.94 1.99
CA ASN A 162 -19.04 -1.75 1.22
C ASN A 162 -20.32 -1.11 1.79
N SER A 163 -21.12 -1.88 2.52
CA SER A 163 -22.34 -1.40 3.20
C SER A 163 -22.07 -0.36 4.28
N THR A 164 -20.81 -0.17 4.70
CA THR A 164 -20.42 0.79 5.74
C THR A 164 -20.20 2.21 5.21
N THR A 165 -19.96 2.36 3.90
CA THR A 165 -19.74 3.66 3.25
C THR A 165 -21.02 4.52 3.27
N GLY A 166 -20.87 5.82 3.56
CA GLY A 166 -21.99 6.76 3.66
C GLY A 166 -22.91 6.51 4.86
N LYS A 167 -22.44 5.78 5.89
CA LYS A 167 -23.20 5.46 7.10
C LYS A 167 -22.67 6.18 8.32
N GLU A 168 -23.49 6.22 9.37
CA GLU A 168 -23.02 6.49 10.72
C GLU A 168 -22.58 5.18 11.37
N PHE A 169 -21.33 5.09 11.83
CA PHE A 169 -20.79 3.90 12.47
C PHE A 169 -20.54 4.15 13.96
N PRO A 170 -20.96 3.25 14.86
CA PRO A 170 -20.73 3.40 16.30
C PRO A 170 -19.26 3.63 16.66
N GLY A 171 -18.97 4.68 17.43
CA GLY A 171 -17.61 5.00 17.88
C GLY A 171 -16.68 5.61 16.82
N LEU A 172 -16.96 5.44 15.53
CA LEU A 172 -16.20 6.05 14.43
C LEU A 172 -16.89 7.29 13.85
N GLY A 173 -18.19 7.46 14.10
CA GLY A 173 -18.99 8.56 13.56
C GLY A 173 -19.32 8.36 12.07
N PRO A 174 -19.49 9.45 11.30
CA PRO A 174 -19.86 9.35 9.89
C PRO A 174 -18.71 8.76 9.06
N ILE A 175 -19.07 7.90 8.10
CA ILE A 175 -18.19 7.29 7.12
C ILE A 175 -18.46 7.97 5.77
N GLY A 176 -17.47 8.70 5.25
CA GLY A 176 -17.55 9.42 3.99
C GLY A 176 -17.66 8.49 2.76
N GLU A 177 -17.91 9.07 1.59
CA GLU A 177 -18.06 8.33 0.33
C GLU A 177 -16.75 7.64 -0.13
N GLY A 178 -15.61 8.22 0.22
CA GLY A 178 -14.28 7.64 -0.01
C GLY A 178 -13.74 6.87 1.19
N GLU A 179 -14.58 6.54 2.18
CA GLU A 179 -14.19 5.85 3.39
C GLU A 179 -14.97 4.53 3.55
N ILE A 180 -14.35 3.59 4.26
CA ILE A 180 -14.94 2.28 4.53
C ILE A 180 -14.49 1.79 5.91
N VAL A 181 -15.31 0.97 6.56
CA VAL A 181 -14.94 0.34 7.83
C VAL A 181 -14.44 -1.08 7.59
N CYS A 182 -13.24 -1.36 8.10
CA CYS A 182 -12.61 -2.66 8.06
C CYS A 182 -12.59 -3.29 9.45
N SER A 183 -12.82 -4.60 9.53
CA SER A 183 -12.60 -5.38 10.76
C SER A 183 -11.15 -5.86 10.80
N CYS A 184 -10.44 -5.48 11.85
CA CYS A 184 -9.03 -5.79 12.05
C CYS A 184 -8.81 -6.42 13.43
N PRO A 185 -8.00 -7.48 13.55
CA PRO A 185 -7.60 -7.97 14.85
C PRO A 185 -6.75 -6.92 15.59
N PRO A 186 -7.08 -6.60 16.85
CA PRO A 186 -6.13 -5.98 17.75
C PRO A 186 -4.97 -6.94 18.00
N VAL A 187 -3.75 -6.42 17.94
CA VAL A 187 -2.53 -7.18 18.22
C VAL A 187 -1.68 -6.40 19.22
N PRO A 188 -1.05 -7.09 20.18
CA PRO A 188 -0.12 -6.42 21.07
C PRO A 188 1.16 -6.03 20.34
N ALA A 189 1.88 -5.05 20.87
CA ALA A 189 3.17 -4.65 20.30
C ALA A 189 4.16 -5.84 20.26
N PRO A 190 4.86 -6.02 19.13
CA PRO A 190 5.95 -6.98 19.04
C PRO A 190 7.18 -6.48 19.82
N LYS A 191 8.17 -7.36 20.03
CA LYS A 191 9.42 -7.02 20.74
C LYS A 191 10.18 -5.82 20.16
N VAL A 192 10.12 -5.64 18.84
CA VAL A 192 10.78 -4.54 18.12
C VAL A 192 9.94 -3.25 18.08
N GLY A 193 8.76 -3.27 18.68
CA GLY A 193 7.80 -2.18 18.62
C GLY A 193 7.02 -2.11 17.32
N PHE A 194 6.14 -1.13 17.22
CA PHE A 194 5.30 -0.90 16.06
C PHE A 194 5.30 0.58 15.66
N GLN A 195 4.81 0.83 14.47
CA GLN A 195 4.68 2.15 13.88
C GLN A 195 3.22 2.41 13.51
N MET A 196 2.76 3.63 13.77
CA MET A 196 1.42 4.10 13.45
C MET A 196 1.49 5.48 12.79
N ALA A 197 0.49 5.84 11.98
CA ALA A 197 0.37 7.21 11.50
C ALA A 197 -0.26 8.10 12.57
N GLY A 198 0.17 9.36 12.64
CA GLY A 198 -0.38 10.35 13.54
C GLY A 198 -0.21 11.77 13.02
N PRO A 199 -0.69 12.78 13.77
CA PRO A 199 -0.63 14.17 13.37
C PRO A 199 0.79 14.66 13.04
N TRP A 200 0.91 15.59 12.10
CA TRP A 200 2.13 16.36 11.89
C TRP A 200 1.76 17.84 11.85
N HIS A 201 2.26 18.63 12.80
CA HIS A 201 1.84 20.03 12.97
C HIS A 201 2.63 21.03 12.12
N CYS A 202 3.64 20.55 11.39
CA CYS A 202 4.48 21.37 10.54
C CYS A 202 4.11 21.19 9.05
N ARG A 203 4.78 21.94 8.18
CA ARG A 203 4.69 21.69 6.74
C ARG A 203 5.29 20.31 6.41
N PRO A 204 4.78 19.59 5.40
CA PRO A 204 5.41 18.38 4.88
C PRO A 204 6.90 18.59 4.60
N GLY A 205 7.74 17.64 5.04
CA GLY A 205 9.18 17.69 4.84
C GLY A 205 9.95 18.66 5.76
N ALA A 206 9.26 19.42 6.62
CA ALA A 206 9.94 20.20 7.65
C ALA A 206 10.73 19.29 8.60
N ARG A 207 11.81 19.83 9.17
CA ARG A 207 12.51 19.16 10.28
C ARG A 207 11.71 19.36 11.55
N ASP A 208 11.63 18.34 12.38
CA ASP A 208 11.12 18.49 13.74
C ASP A 208 12.19 19.19 14.60
N VAL A 209 12.05 20.50 14.74
CA VAL A 209 12.94 21.33 15.57
C VAL A 209 12.22 21.57 16.89
N ASP A 210 12.88 21.22 17.99
CA ASP A 210 12.39 21.32 19.37
C ASP A 210 11.16 20.44 19.69
N GLY A 211 10.87 19.42 18.88
CA GLY A 211 9.75 18.50 19.11
C GLY A 211 8.37 19.10 18.84
N ARG A 212 8.29 20.21 18.10
CA ARG A 212 7.03 20.95 17.86
C ARG A 212 6.18 20.40 16.72
N CYS A 213 6.77 19.60 15.83
CA CYS A 213 6.03 19.02 14.72
C CYS A 213 5.29 17.75 15.12
N CYS A 214 5.79 17.06 16.14
CA CYS A 214 5.26 15.81 16.66
C CYS A 214 4.36 16.03 17.88
N ASP A 215 3.34 15.19 18.00
CA ASP A 215 2.36 15.22 19.07
C ASP A 215 2.69 14.16 20.13
N ARG A 216 3.27 14.61 21.25
CA ARG A 216 3.63 13.71 22.36
C ARG A 216 2.40 13.11 23.04
N GLU A 217 1.32 13.85 23.17
CA GLU A 217 0.10 13.36 23.82
C GLU A 217 -0.53 12.25 22.96
N PHE A 218 -0.59 12.45 21.64
CA PHE A 218 -1.00 11.41 20.70
C PHE A 218 -0.13 10.17 20.80
N HIS A 219 1.21 10.34 20.80
CA HIS A 219 2.15 9.24 20.97
C HIS A 219 1.87 8.45 22.24
N ASP A 220 1.86 9.13 23.39
CA ASP A 220 1.74 8.48 24.70
C ASP A 220 0.37 7.82 24.86
N ARG A 221 -0.70 8.42 24.32
CA ARG A 221 -2.05 7.82 24.33
C ARG A 221 -2.08 6.49 23.57
N PHE A 222 -1.56 6.46 22.34
CA PHE A 222 -1.75 5.31 21.46
C PHE A 222 -0.63 4.26 21.55
N CYS A 223 0.57 4.62 21.99
CA CYS A 223 1.63 3.66 22.28
C CYS A 223 1.42 2.90 23.60
N ASN A 224 0.63 3.45 24.53
CA ASN A 224 0.41 2.88 25.87
C ASN A 224 -0.99 2.30 26.09
N VAL A 225 -1.75 2.01 25.02
CA VAL A 225 -3.05 1.31 25.17
C VAL A 225 -2.79 -0.08 25.74
N SER A 226 -3.16 -0.30 27.00
CA SER A 226 -2.79 -1.50 27.77
C SER A 226 -3.82 -2.63 27.71
N SER A 227 -5.02 -2.36 27.18
CA SER A 227 -6.08 -3.37 27.02
C SER A 227 -7.03 -3.01 25.90
N VAL A 228 -7.50 -4.05 25.20
CA VAL A 228 -8.52 -4.00 24.14
C VAL A 228 -9.74 -4.85 24.48
N SER A 229 -9.87 -5.27 25.75
CA SER A 229 -11.05 -6.03 26.21
C SER A 229 -12.28 -5.14 26.40
N GLN A 230 -12.09 -3.84 26.54
CA GLN A 230 -13.17 -2.88 26.75
C GLN A 230 -13.71 -2.38 25.40
N THR A 231 -15.01 -2.58 25.18
CA THR A 231 -15.72 -1.89 24.10
C THR A 231 -15.62 -0.39 24.32
N GLY A 232 -15.22 0.37 23.31
CA GLY A 232 -14.92 1.79 23.47
C GLY A 232 -13.45 2.13 23.29
N THR A 233 -12.54 1.17 23.52
CA THR A 233 -11.10 1.40 23.40
C THR A 233 -10.75 1.85 21.99
N GLU A 234 -9.90 2.87 21.90
CA GLU A 234 -9.40 3.35 20.62
C GLU A 234 -7.94 2.96 20.46
N ILE A 235 -7.62 2.46 19.27
CA ILE A 235 -6.27 2.11 18.87
C ILE A 235 -6.01 2.64 17.47
N MET A 236 -4.75 2.81 17.12
CA MET A 236 -4.35 3.09 15.74
C MET A 236 -4.06 1.80 15.00
N VAL A 237 -4.22 1.82 13.68
CA VAL A 237 -3.61 0.79 12.84
C VAL A 237 -2.10 0.88 12.97
N GLY A 238 -1.49 -0.26 13.28
CA GLY A 238 -0.07 -0.39 13.51
C GLY A 238 0.55 -1.45 12.62
N ALA A 239 1.81 -1.24 12.28
CA ALA A 239 2.64 -2.25 11.63
C ALA A 239 3.95 -2.40 12.40
N VAL A 240 4.54 -3.60 12.38
CA VAL A 240 5.86 -3.83 12.98
C VAL A 240 6.86 -2.79 12.47
N THR A 241 7.67 -2.23 13.37
CA THR A 241 8.65 -1.19 13.04
C THR A 241 9.47 -1.55 11.79
N GLY A 242 9.46 -0.65 10.79
CA GLY A 242 10.20 -0.81 9.54
C GLY A 242 9.42 -1.48 8.40
N ILE A 243 8.33 -2.22 8.69
CA ILE A 243 7.52 -2.87 7.66
C ILE A 243 6.89 -1.87 6.68
N PRO A 244 6.29 -0.73 7.10
CA PRO A 244 5.72 0.22 6.14
C PRO A 244 6.73 0.71 5.10
N ALA A 245 7.94 1.06 5.54
CA ALA A 245 9.00 1.51 4.64
C ALA A 245 9.50 0.41 3.70
N LEU A 246 9.55 -0.85 4.18
CA LEU A 246 9.88 -2.01 3.36
C LEU A 246 8.80 -2.25 2.29
N LEU A 247 7.53 -2.28 2.69
CA LEU A 247 6.40 -2.48 1.78
C LEU A 247 6.35 -1.40 0.70
N SER A 248 6.52 -0.14 1.08
CA SER A 248 6.59 0.98 0.14
C SER A 248 7.73 0.80 -0.87
N ARG A 249 8.93 0.39 -0.41
CA ARG A 249 10.06 0.12 -1.30
C ARG A 249 9.79 -1.03 -2.26
N LEU A 250 9.14 -2.09 -1.81
CA LEU A 250 8.80 -3.23 -2.65
C LEU A 250 7.73 -2.88 -3.68
N LEU A 251 6.75 -2.03 -3.32
CA LEU A 251 5.68 -1.60 -4.21
C LEU A 251 6.18 -0.60 -5.26
N ASP A 252 6.89 0.45 -4.83
CA ASP A 252 7.22 1.62 -5.63
C ASP A 252 8.68 1.64 -6.12
N GLY A 253 9.49 0.67 -5.72
CA GLY A 253 10.92 0.56 -6.04
C GLY A 253 11.82 1.50 -5.24
N LYS A 254 11.26 2.38 -4.39
CA LYS A 254 12.01 3.31 -3.55
C LYS A 254 11.37 3.46 -2.17
N ALA A 255 12.19 3.68 -1.14
CA ALA A 255 11.65 4.04 0.16
C ALA A 255 11.09 5.47 0.12
N PRO A 256 9.88 5.73 0.62
CA PRO A 256 9.26 7.04 0.56
C PRO A 256 9.97 7.98 1.53
N LYS A 257 10.04 9.25 1.14
CA LYS A 257 10.44 10.33 2.05
C LYS A 257 9.21 10.70 2.85
N ILE A 258 9.20 10.34 4.13
CA ILE A 258 8.05 10.53 5.02
C ILE A 258 8.41 11.39 6.24
N ASN A 259 7.43 12.10 6.78
CA ASN A 259 7.59 12.75 8.10
C ASN A 259 7.68 11.66 9.18
N ARG A 260 8.52 11.86 10.19
CA ARG A 260 8.78 10.87 11.24
C ARG A 260 8.82 11.53 12.60
N CYS A 261 8.19 10.88 13.56
CA CYS A 261 8.22 11.23 14.96
C CYS A 261 8.88 10.10 15.75
N VAL A 262 10.03 10.40 16.34
CA VAL A 262 10.79 9.48 17.18
C VAL A 262 10.96 10.16 18.52
N PHE A 263 10.36 9.56 19.55
CA PHE A 263 10.49 10.01 20.93
C PHE A 263 11.60 9.17 21.57
N GLN A 264 12.57 9.86 22.18
CA GLN A 264 13.63 9.25 22.98
C GLN A 264 13.21 9.21 24.45
#